data_AF-A0A7S0ZM12-F1
#
_entry.id   AF-A0A7S0ZM12-F1
#
_cell.length_a   1.000
_cell.length_b   1.000
_cell.length_c   1.000
_cell.angle_alpha   90.00
_cell.angle_beta   90.00
_cell.angle_gamma   90.00
#
_symmetry.space_group_name_H-M   'P 1'
#
loop_
_entity.id
_entity.type
_entity.pdbx_description
1 polymer ?
#
loop_
_entity_poly.entity_id
_entity_poly.type
_entity_poly.pdbx_seq_one_letter_code
_entity_poly.pdbx_strand_id
1 'polypeptide(L)'
;AARPRIQQLAPAWYDAHKSVSFRLRGTVVPFCWRACLIWSFISFASCFVWEDVRHVKDAVQVDRKSLLFSVLAGGGEISQESSSIVPPAWQGYARALLYHIFEDCSFAFTLSTSILTFILGFFNSTVYARWWNVRILCGTVMGKSVDTAVMFSVNLRRGSSPGVVRKDLSRLLALAHRVTYFHSSRRGLQLKELQDECLVEVGSDEASSLEEAAIRKVGLYSVVYGWLLVRLQEAIEAGEVEVDDRWIGSFMLAVQNNVSAMRGAAADIMMYIDQPVPMGFTHLLEVMVYFQCSIAAFGLVPRLLWLAPPVVF
;
A
#
# COMPACT_ATOMS: atom_id res chain seq x y z
N ALA A 1 -30.75 20.43 24.38
CA ALA A 1 -29.35 20.14 24.74
C ALA A 1 -28.74 19.22 23.68
N ALA A 2 -28.05 19.80 22.70
CA ALA A 2 -27.40 19.06 21.63
C ALA A 2 -26.13 18.38 22.17
N ARG A 3 -26.05 17.06 22.11
CA ARG A 3 -24.82 16.33 22.45
C ARG A 3 -23.72 16.70 21.45
N PRO A 4 -22.48 16.95 21.89
CA PRO A 4 -21.39 17.29 21.00
C PRO A 4 -21.08 16.11 20.07
N ARG A 5 -21.10 16.38 18.76
CA ARG A 5 -20.81 15.49 17.63
C ARG A 5 -19.31 15.12 17.54
N ILE A 6 -18.62 14.94 18.67
CA ILE A 6 -17.16 14.72 18.71
C ILE A 6 -16.80 13.22 18.80
N GLN A 7 -17.80 12.33 18.92
CA GLN A 7 -17.60 10.89 19.14
C GLN A 7 -17.70 10.00 17.87
N GLN A 8 -17.38 10.52 16.68
CA GLN A 8 -17.31 9.72 15.45
C GLN A 8 -15.97 9.90 14.71
N LEU A 9 -14.85 9.86 15.43
CA LEU A 9 -13.52 9.81 14.81
C LEU A 9 -13.03 8.38 14.51
N ALA A 10 -13.70 7.38 15.07
CA ALA A 10 -13.57 6.00 14.60
C ALA A 10 -14.59 5.79 13.48
N PRO A 11 -14.19 5.31 12.29
CA PRO A 11 -15.16 4.85 11.31
C PRO A 11 -16.13 3.87 11.96
N ALA A 12 -17.41 3.84 11.57
CA ALA A 12 -18.44 3.00 12.20
C ALA A 12 -18.11 1.48 12.25
N TRP A 13 -17.07 1.05 11.53
CA TRP A 13 -16.54 -0.32 11.52
C TRP A 13 -15.40 -0.58 12.51
N TYR A 14 -14.83 0.44 13.15
CA TYR A 14 -13.72 0.31 14.09
C TYR A 14 -14.24 0.23 15.53
N ASP A 15 -14.63 -0.99 15.92
CA ASP A 15 -14.92 -1.34 17.30
C ASP A 15 -13.62 -1.86 17.94
N ALA A 16 -13.06 -1.14 18.91
CA ALA A 16 -11.84 -1.54 19.60
C ALA A 16 -12.00 -2.82 20.42
N HIS A 17 -13.25 -3.19 20.76
CA HIS A 17 -13.56 -4.34 21.61
C HIS A 17 -13.90 -5.61 20.83
N LYS A 18 -14.17 -5.53 19.52
CA LYS A 18 -14.34 -6.73 18.68
C LYS A 18 -12.98 -7.31 18.33
N SER A 19 -12.84 -8.62 18.54
CA SER A 19 -11.60 -9.32 18.19
C SER A 19 -11.23 -9.04 16.73
N VAL A 20 -9.98 -8.67 16.50
CA VAL A 20 -9.45 -8.34 15.18
C VAL A 20 -9.57 -9.55 14.24
N SER A 21 -9.55 -10.76 14.81
CA SER A 21 -9.58 -12.05 14.12
C SER A 21 -10.87 -12.32 13.33
N PHE A 22 -12.03 -11.80 13.78
CA PHE A 22 -13.32 -12.04 13.10
C PHE A 22 -13.70 -10.95 12.10
N ARG A 23 -12.83 -9.97 11.85
CA ARG A 23 -13.10 -8.93 10.85
C ARG A 23 -12.70 -9.42 9.47
N LEU A 24 -13.67 -9.59 8.58
CA LEU A 24 -13.40 -9.83 7.16
C LEU A 24 -13.03 -8.55 6.39
N ARG A 25 -13.58 -7.40 6.83
CA ARG A 25 -13.27 -6.09 6.22
C ARG A 25 -12.03 -5.49 6.88
N GLY A 26 -11.06 -5.12 6.04
CA GLY A 26 -9.79 -4.53 6.49
C GLY A 26 -8.73 -5.55 6.91
N THR A 27 -8.96 -6.85 6.70
CA THR A 27 -7.94 -7.90 6.89
C THR A 27 -7.35 -8.36 5.57
N VAL A 28 -6.31 -9.18 5.65
CA VAL A 28 -5.59 -9.75 4.49
C VAL A 28 -6.41 -10.87 3.81
N VAL A 29 -7.36 -11.49 4.53
CA VAL A 29 -8.12 -12.66 4.07
C VAL A 29 -8.75 -12.46 2.68
N PRO A 30 -9.48 -11.36 2.39
CA PRO A 30 -10.12 -11.16 1.08
C PRO A 30 -9.12 -11.08 -0.09
N PHE A 31 -7.87 -10.73 0.19
CA PHE A 31 -6.82 -10.57 -0.82
C PHE A 31 -6.10 -11.89 -1.13
N CYS A 32 -5.91 -12.74 -0.11
CA CYS A 32 -5.05 -13.94 -0.25
C CYS A 32 -5.82 -15.27 -0.29
N TRP A 33 -7.08 -15.33 0.15
CA TRP A 33 -7.80 -16.62 0.33
C TRP A 33 -7.85 -17.50 -0.93
N ARG A 34 -7.98 -16.90 -2.12
CA ARG A 34 -7.98 -17.65 -3.39
C ARG A 34 -6.64 -18.33 -3.63
N ALA A 35 -5.54 -17.62 -3.41
CA ALA A 35 -4.20 -18.17 -3.54
C ALA A 35 -3.96 -19.29 -2.51
N CYS A 36 -4.34 -19.07 -1.24
CA CYS A 36 -4.25 -20.09 -0.19
C CYS A 36 -5.00 -21.37 -0.57
N LEU A 37 -6.24 -21.26 -1.07
CA LEU A 37 -7.01 -22.42 -1.52
C LEU A 37 -6.38 -23.13 -2.72
N ILE A 38 -5.89 -22.39 -3.71
CA ILE A 38 -5.23 -22.97 -4.88
C ILE A 38 -4.00 -23.77 -4.47
N TRP A 39 -3.11 -23.19 -3.65
CA TRP A 39 -1.89 -23.86 -3.21
C TRP A 39 -2.16 -25.02 -2.27
N SER A 40 -3.16 -24.91 -1.39
CA SER A 40 -3.60 -26.02 -0.53
C SER A 40 -4.16 -27.18 -1.37
N PHE A 41 -4.94 -26.90 -2.41
CA PHE A 41 -5.45 -27.93 -3.33
C PHE A 41 -4.33 -28.60 -4.13
N ILE A 42 -3.36 -27.83 -4.62
CA ILE A 42 -2.17 -28.38 -5.28
C ILE A 42 -1.39 -29.28 -4.31
N SER A 43 -1.19 -28.85 -3.06
CA SER A 43 -0.52 -29.65 -2.04
C SER A 43 -1.28 -30.94 -1.72
N PHE A 44 -2.61 -30.89 -1.68
CA PHE A 44 -3.46 -32.06 -1.51
C PHE A 44 -3.31 -33.06 -2.66
N ALA A 45 -3.31 -32.59 -3.91
CA ALA A 45 -3.03 -33.43 -5.08
C ALA A 45 -1.62 -34.06 -5.02
N SER A 46 -0.61 -33.27 -4.61
CA SER A 46 0.76 -33.73 -4.42
C SER A 46 0.89 -34.84 -3.36
N CYS A 47 0.02 -34.88 -2.34
CA CYS A 47 0.01 -35.95 -1.35
C CYS A 47 -0.30 -37.31 -1.97
N PHE A 48 -1.25 -37.38 -2.91
CA PHE A 48 -1.56 -38.63 -3.63
C PHE A 48 -0.38 -39.09 -4.48
N VAL A 49 0.22 -38.17 -5.23
CA VAL A 49 1.39 -38.48 -6.07
C VAL A 49 2.56 -38.97 -5.22
N TRP A 50 2.77 -38.36 -4.05
CA TRP A 50 3.84 -38.75 -3.13
C TRP A 50 3.61 -40.13 -2.52
N GLU A 51 2.37 -40.49 -2.18
CA GLU A 51 2.03 -41.81 -1.64
C GLU A 51 2.44 -42.93 -2.60
N ASP A 52 2.25 -42.74 -3.91
CA ASP A 52 2.66 -43.70 -4.94
C ASP A 52 4.19 -43.78 -5.10
N VAL A 53 4.89 -42.67 -4.87
CA VAL A 53 6.33 -42.53 -5.14
C VAL A 53 7.18 -42.93 -3.93
N ARG A 54 6.73 -42.69 -2.71
CA ARG A 54 7.55 -42.86 -1.48
C ARG A 54 8.01 -44.31 -1.25
N HIS A 55 7.27 -45.29 -1.77
CA HIS A 55 7.61 -46.71 -1.66
C HIS A 55 8.78 -47.14 -2.56
N VAL A 56 9.25 -46.26 -3.45
CA VAL A 56 10.39 -46.51 -4.35
C VAL A 56 11.75 -46.30 -3.65
N LYS A 57 11.76 -45.74 -2.44
CA LYS A 57 12.98 -45.42 -1.67
C LYS A 57 13.90 -46.63 -1.45
N ASP A 58 13.34 -47.83 -1.38
CA ASP A 58 14.09 -49.06 -1.13
C ASP A 58 14.71 -49.66 -2.41
N ALA A 59 14.30 -49.21 -3.61
CA ALA A 59 14.72 -49.76 -4.89
C ALA A 59 15.78 -48.91 -5.63
N VAL A 60 15.96 -47.65 -5.24
CA VAL A 60 16.74 -46.67 -6.02
C VAL A 60 18.00 -46.27 -5.28
N GLN A 61 19.03 -47.11 -5.43
CA GLN A 61 20.43 -46.73 -5.23
C GLN A 61 21.09 -46.41 -6.60
N VAL A 62 20.30 -45.91 -7.56
CA VAL A 62 20.71 -45.70 -8.96
C VAL A 62 21.17 -44.25 -9.16
N ASP A 63 22.30 -44.08 -9.86
CA ASP A 63 22.96 -42.78 -10.09
C ASP A 63 22.06 -41.79 -10.88
N ARG A 64 21.93 -40.56 -10.36
CA ARG A 64 21.00 -39.50 -10.81
C ARG A 64 21.17 -39.11 -12.29
N LYS A 65 22.41 -39.20 -12.80
CA LYS A 65 22.73 -38.87 -14.19
C LYS A 65 22.20 -39.92 -15.18
N SER A 66 22.16 -41.19 -14.78
CA SER A 66 21.66 -42.29 -15.61
C SER A 66 20.14 -42.26 -15.76
N LEU A 67 19.41 -41.80 -14.71
CA LEU A 67 17.95 -41.66 -14.71
C LEU A 67 17.47 -40.57 -15.69
N LEU A 68 18.12 -39.41 -15.70
CA LEU A 68 17.76 -38.30 -16.59
C LEU A 68 17.97 -38.67 -18.07
N PHE A 69 19.07 -39.37 -18.38
CA PHE A 69 19.38 -39.79 -19.74
C PHE A 69 18.43 -40.88 -20.24
N SER A 70 18.05 -41.84 -19.39
CA SER A 70 17.13 -42.93 -19.76
C SER A 70 15.68 -42.49 -19.96
N VAL A 71 15.21 -41.51 -19.18
CA VAL A 71 13.88 -40.88 -19.38
C VAL A 71 13.84 -40.10 -20.69
N LEU A 72 14.88 -39.32 -20.99
CA LEU A 72 14.95 -38.51 -22.21
C LEU A 72 15.22 -39.34 -23.47
N ALA A 73 15.94 -40.46 -23.34
CA ALA A 73 16.28 -41.33 -24.47
C ALA A 73 15.15 -42.30 -24.86
N GLY A 74 13.98 -42.26 -24.20
CA GLY A 74 12.81 -43.03 -24.63
C GLY A 74 12.98 -44.55 -24.56
N GLY A 75 13.68 -45.07 -23.55
CA GLY A 75 13.69 -46.51 -23.22
C GLY A 75 14.37 -47.42 -24.24
N GLY A 76 15.67 -47.67 -24.06
CA GLY A 76 16.40 -48.73 -24.77
C GLY A 76 16.06 -50.12 -24.22
N GLU A 77 15.85 -51.06 -25.14
CA GLU A 77 15.41 -52.45 -25.02
C GLU A 77 16.13 -53.29 -23.96
N ILE A 78 15.39 -54.11 -23.18
CA ILE A 78 15.90 -55.38 -22.64
C ILE A 78 14.80 -56.46 -22.69
N SER A 79 15.25 -57.61 -23.19
CA SER A 79 14.56 -58.85 -23.52
C SER A 79 13.53 -59.38 -22.52
N GLN A 80 12.43 -59.85 -23.11
CA GLN A 80 11.38 -60.67 -22.50
C GLN A 80 11.93 -62.02 -22.02
N GLU A 81 11.75 -62.34 -20.73
CA GLU A 81 11.31 -63.66 -20.28
C GLU A 81 10.92 -63.61 -18.79
N SER A 82 9.64 -63.39 -18.51
CA SER A 82 8.86 -63.99 -17.41
C SER A 82 7.51 -63.28 -17.26
N SER A 83 6.44 -64.08 -17.32
CA SER A 83 5.03 -63.72 -17.37
C SER A 83 4.46 -63.27 -16.02
N SER A 84 5.02 -62.20 -15.48
CA SER A 84 4.30 -61.31 -14.56
C SER A 84 4.10 -59.98 -15.29
N ILE A 85 2.98 -59.31 -15.06
CA ILE A 85 2.69 -58.00 -15.66
C ILE A 85 3.67 -57.00 -15.03
N VAL A 86 4.89 -56.95 -15.54
CA VAL A 86 5.93 -56.05 -15.07
C VAL A 86 5.55 -54.66 -15.61
N PRO A 87 5.32 -53.66 -14.73
CA PRO A 87 5.06 -52.31 -15.18
C PRO A 87 6.20 -51.83 -16.09
N PRO A 88 5.91 -51.10 -17.16
CA PRO A 88 6.92 -50.72 -18.14
C PRO A 88 8.04 -49.91 -17.47
N ALA A 89 9.30 -50.20 -17.81
CA ALA A 89 10.48 -49.71 -17.11
C ALA A 89 10.49 -48.18 -16.89
N TRP A 90 9.94 -47.40 -17.83
CA TRP A 90 9.80 -45.94 -17.72
C TRP A 90 9.04 -45.47 -16.47
N GLN A 91 8.11 -46.27 -15.93
CA GLN A 91 7.36 -45.93 -14.72
C GLN A 91 8.26 -45.92 -13.48
N GLY A 92 9.25 -46.81 -13.40
CA GLY A 92 10.24 -46.81 -12.33
C GLY A 92 11.12 -45.57 -12.37
N TYR A 93 11.61 -45.21 -13.55
CA TYR A 93 12.40 -44.00 -13.77
C TYR A 93 11.63 -42.72 -13.45
N ALA A 94 10.36 -42.62 -13.87
CA ALA A 94 9.52 -41.46 -13.57
C ALA A 94 9.27 -41.28 -12.07
N ARG A 95 9.04 -42.37 -11.33
CA ARG A 95 8.86 -42.32 -9.87
C ARG A 95 10.15 -41.92 -9.16
N ALA A 96 11.30 -42.44 -9.58
CA ALA A 96 12.60 -42.05 -9.03
C ALA A 96 12.89 -40.54 -9.27
N LEU A 97 12.59 -40.04 -10.46
CA LEU A 97 12.72 -38.61 -10.78
C LEU A 97 11.82 -37.75 -9.89
N LEU A 98 10.54 -38.13 -9.75
CA LEU A 98 9.60 -37.41 -8.88
C LEU A 98 10.08 -37.39 -7.43
N TYR A 99 10.57 -38.52 -6.91
CA TYR A 99 11.13 -38.59 -5.56
C TYR A 99 12.21 -37.52 -5.33
N HIS A 100 13.17 -37.41 -6.25
CA HIS A 100 14.21 -36.39 -6.18
C HIS A 100 13.67 -34.96 -6.28
N ILE A 101 12.70 -34.71 -7.18
CA ILE A 101 12.08 -33.38 -7.30
C ILE A 101 11.45 -32.96 -5.96
N PHE A 102 10.71 -33.84 -5.30
CA PHE A 102 10.09 -33.57 -4.01
C PHE A 102 11.12 -33.29 -2.91
N GLU A 103 12.21 -34.05 -2.87
CA GLU A 103 13.31 -33.86 -1.91
C GLU A 103 14.08 -32.56 -2.17
N ASP A 104 14.41 -32.26 -3.44
CA ASP A 104 15.03 -31.00 -3.85
C ASP A 104 14.15 -29.80 -3.50
N CYS A 105 12.83 -29.89 -3.74
CA CYS A 105 11.87 -28.86 -3.36
C CYS A 105 11.86 -28.64 -1.84
N SER A 106 11.99 -29.69 -1.02
CA SER A 106 12.05 -29.56 0.45
C SER A 106 13.28 -28.76 0.90
N PHE A 107 14.43 -29.05 0.28
CA PHE A 107 15.66 -28.31 0.55
C PHE A 107 15.57 -26.86 0.06
N ALA A 108 15.12 -26.67 -1.18
CA ALA A 108 14.93 -25.35 -1.78
C ALA A 108 13.98 -24.49 -0.94
N PHE A 109 12.85 -25.04 -0.48
CA PHE A 109 11.87 -24.35 0.38
C PHE A 109 12.53 -23.74 1.61
N THR A 110 13.40 -24.50 2.28
CA THR A 110 14.05 -24.06 3.53
C THR A 110 15.01 -22.91 3.25
N LEU A 111 15.80 -23.00 2.18
CA LEU A 111 16.76 -21.97 1.80
C LEU A 111 16.09 -20.70 1.27
N SER A 112 15.04 -20.84 0.45
CA SER A 112 14.32 -19.70 -0.09
C SER A 112 13.45 -19.01 0.97
N THR A 113 12.97 -19.73 2.00
CA THR A 113 12.20 -19.14 3.11
C THR A 113 13.00 -18.07 3.84
N SER A 114 14.27 -18.33 4.17
CA SER A 114 15.09 -17.38 4.93
C SER A 114 15.38 -16.12 4.11
N ILE A 115 15.72 -16.29 2.83
CA ILE A 115 15.96 -15.19 1.90
C ILE A 115 14.68 -14.37 1.70
N LEU A 116 13.54 -15.02 1.46
CA LEU A 116 12.26 -14.34 1.30
C LEU A 116 11.88 -13.57 2.57
N THR A 117 12.01 -14.18 3.74
CA THR A 117 11.70 -13.53 5.03
C THR A 117 12.55 -12.28 5.23
N PHE A 118 13.85 -12.36 4.90
CA PHE A 118 14.76 -11.22 4.95
C PHE A 118 14.29 -10.08 4.03
N ILE A 119 14.09 -10.35 2.73
CA ILE A 119 13.69 -9.33 1.75
C ILE A 119 12.32 -8.74 2.08
N LEU A 120 11.37 -9.59 2.48
CA LEU A 120 10.04 -9.17 2.92
C LEU A 120 10.11 -8.25 4.15
N GLY A 121 11.03 -8.51 5.07
CA GLY A 121 11.32 -7.63 6.20
C GLY A 121 11.76 -6.23 5.78
N PHE A 122 12.71 -6.11 4.84
CA PHE A 122 13.14 -4.82 4.30
C PHE A 122 12.02 -4.08 3.57
N PHE A 123 11.24 -4.81 2.77
CA PHE A 123 10.13 -4.23 2.04
C PHE A 123 9.04 -3.69 2.97
N ASN A 124 8.61 -4.50 3.94
CA ASN A 124 7.60 -4.09 4.91
C ASN A 124 8.08 -2.89 5.73
N SER A 125 9.35 -2.87 6.14
CA SER A 125 9.94 -1.72 6.83
C SER A 125 9.88 -0.44 5.98
N THR A 126 10.21 -0.55 4.69
CA THR A 126 10.18 0.59 3.75
C THR A 126 8.76 1.08 3.50
N VAL A 127 7.81 0.18 3.24
CA VAL A 127 6.40 0.53 3.03
C VAL A 127 5.81 1.17 4.28
N TYR A 128 6.10 0.60 5.45
CA TYR A 128 5.64 1.15 6.73
C TYR A 128 6.23 2.53 7.02
N ALA A 129 7.54 2.72 6.80
CA ALA A 129 8.19 4.02 6.98
C ALA A 129 7.57 5.08 6.06
N ARG A 130 7.32 4.74 4.78
CA ARG A 130 6.64 5.64 3.83
C ARG A 130 5.22 5.99 4.28
N TRP A 131 4.45 4.99 4.69
CA TRP A 131 3.09 5.19 5.20
C TRP A 131 3.06 6.10 6.43
N TRP A 132 4.01 5.91 7.35
CA TRP A 132 4.12 6.72 8.55
C TRP A 132 4.55 8.16 8.24
N ASN A 133 5.54 8.34 7.35
CA ASN A 133 6.01 9.66 6.94
C ASN A 133 4.89 10.48 6.29
N VAL A 134 4.07 9.90 5.42
CA VAL A 134 2.90 10.59 4.85
C VAL A 134 1.97 11.09 5.96
N ARG A 135 1.76 10.32 7.03
CA ARG A 135 0.92 10.75 8.16
C ARG A 135 1.53 11.89 8.96
N ILE A 136 2.84 11.87 9.20
CA ILE A 136 3.55 12.98 9.83
C ILE A 136 3.34 14.25 9.01
N LEU A 137 3.49 14.18 7.68
CA LEU A 137 3.32 15.32 6.78
C LEU A 137 1.86 15.84 6.78
N CYS A 138 0.86 14.95 6.73
CA CYS A 138 -0.54 15.35 6.89
C CYS A 138 -0.78 16.02 8.24
N GLY A 139 -0.14 15.53 9.31
CA GLY A 139 -0.14 16.14 10.63
C GLY A 139 0.44 17.55 10.63
N THR A 140 1.54 17.78 9.90
CA THR A 140 2.13 19.12 9.72
C THR A 140 1.18 20.06 8.99
N VAL A 141 0.57 19.63 7.88
CA VAL A 141 -0.41 20.44 7.13
C VAL A 141 -1.59 20.83 8.03
N MET A 142 -2.15 19.86 8.77
CA MET A 142 -3.26 20.11 9.70
C MET A 142 -2.85 21.05 10.85
N GLY A 143 -1.74 20.75 11.54
CA GLY A 143 -1.28 21.53 12.68
C GLY A 143 -1.02 22.99 12.30
N LYS A 144 -0.32 23.22 11.19
CA LYS A 144 -0.02 24.58 10.70
C LYS A 144 -1.24 25.31 10.15
N SER A 145 -2.24 24.59 9.63
CA SER A 145 -3.53 25.18 9.29
C SER A 145 -4.23 25.69 10.56
N VAL A 146 -4.31 24.88 11.60
CA VAL A 146 -4.93 25.27 12.88
C VAL A 146 -4.18 26.45 13.52
N ASP A 147 -2.85 26.42 13.56
CA ASP A 147 -2.02 27.53 14.07
C ASP A 147 -2.36 28.84 13.33
N THR A 148 -2.46 28.78 12.01
CA THR A 148 -2.78 29.95 11.15
C THR A 148 -4.20 30.47 11.40
N ALA A 149 -5.18 29.58 11.54
CA ALA A 149 -6.56 29.97 11.86
C ALA A 149 -6.67 30.63 13.24
N VAL A 150 -5.90 30.16 14.23
CA VAL A 150 -5.80 30.78 15.55
C VAL A 150 -5.16 32.17 15.44
N MET A 151 -4.08 32.31 14.67
CA MET A 151 -3.43 33.60 14.42
C MET A 151 -4.39 34.60 13.79
N PHE A 152 -5.19 34.20 12.80
CA PHE A 152 -6.24 35.06 12.21
C PHE A 152 -7.30 35.44 13.24
N SER A 153 -7.72 34.51 14.09
CA SER A 153 -8.75 34.76 15.10
C SER A 153 -8.29 35.73 16.20
N VAL A 154 -7.01 35.69 16.56
CA VAL A 154 -6.43 36.51 17.63
C VAL A 154 -6.03 37.90 17.12
N ASN A 155 -5.38 37.97 15.95
CA ASN A 155 -4.76 39.22 15.48
C ASN A 155 -5.68 40.06 14.60
N LEU A 156 -6.64 39.47 13.87
CA LEU A 156 -7.53 40.19 12.95
C LEU A 156 -8.86 40.56 13.62
N ARG A 157 -8.80 41.32 14.72
CA ARG A 157 -9.98 41.67 15.53
C ARG A 157 -10.58 43.04 15.21
N ARG A 158 -9.77 43.96 14.68
CA ARG A 158 -10.11 45.36 14.43
C ARG A 158 -10.10 45.64 12.93
N GLY A 159 -10.60 46.80 12.52
CA GLY A 159 -10.71 47.24 11.14
C GLY A 159 -12.16 47.43 10.70
N SER A 160 -12.33 47.79 9.43
CA SER A 160 -13.65 48.11 8.85
C SER A 160 -14.56 46.89 8.71
N SER A 161 -14.00 45.70 8.42
CA SER A 161 -14.76 44.48 8.14
C SER A 161 -14.09 43.17 8.60
N PRO A 162 -13.52 43.08 9.83
CA PRO A 162 -12.68 41.96 10.27
C PRO A 162 -13.39 40.60 10.31
N GLY A 163 -14.73 40.58 10.45
CA GLY A 163 -15.51 39.34 10.40
C GLY A 163 -15.53 38.71 9.01
N VAL A 164 -15.65 39.53 7.96
CA VAL A 164 -15.73 39.07 6.57
C VAL A 164 -14.37 38.56 6.12
N VAL A 165 -13.31 39.32 6.36
CA VAL A 165 -11.93 38.94 6.02
C VAL A 165 -11.53 37.62 6.70
N ARG A 166 -11.78 37.47 8.01
CA ARG A 166 -11.46 36.22 8.72
C ARG A 166 -12.19 35.02 8.15
N LYS A 167 -13.47 35.19 7.78
CA LYS A 167 -14.27 34.12 7.17
C LYS A 167 -13.68 33.73 5.81
N ASP A 168 -13.31 34.70 5.00
CA ASP A 168 -12.72 34.48 3.67
C ASP A 168 -11.33 33.83 3.75
N LEU A 169 -10.44 34.33 4.61
CA LEU A 169 -9.13 33.70 4.85
C LEU A 169 -9.25 32.27 5.39
N SER A 170 -10.22 32.01 6.28
CA SER A 170 -10.48 30.65 6.78
C SER A 170 -11.04 29.73 5.69
N ARG A 171 -11.88 30.27 4.80
CA ARG A 171 -12.37 29.55 3.61
C ARG A 171 -11.21 29.18 2.69
N LEU A 172 -10.32 30.11 2.36
CA LEU A 172 -9.14 29.85 1.54
C LEU A 172 -8.20 28.82 2.19
N LEU A 173 -8.04 28.87 3.51
CA LEU A 173 -7.25 27.89 4.24
C LEU A 173 -7.87 26.49 4.19
N ALA A 174 -9.20 26.39 4.37
CA ALA A 174 -9.94 25.13 4.24
C ALA A 174 -9.90 24.60 2.80
N LEU A 175 -9.99 25.49 1.80
CA LEU A 175 -9.84 25.18 0.39
C LEU A 175 -8.44 24.60 0.09
N ALA A 176 -7.37 25.25 0.56
CA ALA A 176 -6.00 24.77 0.38
C ALA A 176 -5.81 23.38 1.01
N HIS A 177 -6.38 23.18 2.20
CA HIS A 177 -6.38 21.89 2.88
C HIS A 177 -7.07 20.82 2.04
N ARG A 178 -8.31 21.05 1.60
CA ARG A 178 -9.07 20.10 0.77
C ARG A 178 -8.39 19.78 -0.55
N VAL A 179 -7.91 20.81 -1.23
CA VAL A 179 -7.19 20.66 -2.51
C VAL A 179 -5.92 19.82 -2.34
N THR A 180 -5.21 19.93 -1.21
CA THR A 180 -4.06 19.06 -0.91
C THR A 180 -4.47 17.58 -0.84
N TYR A 181 -5.62 17.26 -0.23
CA TYR A 181 -6.12 15.87 -0.18
C TYR A 181 -6.70 15.37 -1.50
N PHE A 182 -7.31 16.25 -2.30
CA PHE A 182 -7.79 15.85 -3.63
C PHE A 182 -6.64 15.60 -4.60
N HIS A 183 -5.62 16.44 -4.57
CA HIS A 183 -4.40 16.24 -5.36
C HIS A 183 -3.69 14.95 -4.96
N SER A 184 -3.69 14.61 -3.65
CA SER A 184 -3.13 13.34 -3.19
C SER A 184 -4.00 12.12 -3.51
N SER A 185 -5.28 12.33 -3.83
CA SER A 185 -6.19 11.27 -4.25
C SER A 185 -6.03 10.99 -5.74
N ARG A 186 -6.16 9.72 -6.15
CA ARG A 186 -6.12 9.32 -7.58
C ARG A 186 -7.23 9.92 -8.44
N ARG A 187 -8.19 10.65 -7.85
CA ARG A 187 -9.36 11.22 -8.53
C ARG A 187 -9.09 12.59 -9.15
N GLY A 188 -7.93 13.20 -8.89
CA GLY A 188 -7.61 14.53 -9.38
C GLY A 188 -8.47 15.63 -8.72
N LEU A 189 -8.56 16.80 -9.37
CA LEU A 189 -9.37 17.91 -8.87
C LEU A 189 -10.87 17.56 -8.91
N GLN A 190 -11.50 17.49 -7.73
CA GLN A 190 -12.93 17.23 -7.60
C GLN A 190 -13.69 18.56 -7.38
N LEU A 191 -13.78 19.40 -8.43
CA LEU A 191 -14.34 20.75 -8.31
C LEU A 191 -15.78 20.76 -7.80
N LYS A 192 -16.61 19.80 -8.21
CA LYS A 192 -17.99 19.67 -7.74
C LYS A 192 -18.08 19.48 -6.21
N GLU A 193 -17.20 18.66 -5.63
CA GLU A 193 -17.18 18.46 -4.18
C GLU A 193 -16.75 19.74 -3.44
N LEU A 194 -15.83 20.53 -4.02
CA LEU A 194 -15.44 21.84 -3.47
C LEU A 194 -16.58 22.85 -3.51
N GLN A 195 -17.41 22.81 -4.56
CA GLN A 195 -18.61 23.64 -4.69
C GLN A 195 -19.71 23.22 -3.71
N ASP A 196 -19.93 21.91 -3.56
CA ASP A 196 -20.90 21.35 -2.61
C ASP A 196 -20.53 21.70 -1.15
N GLU A 197 -19.23 21.80 -0.84
CA GLU A 197 -18.72 22.26 0.47
C GLU A 197 -18.70 23.80 0.62
N CYS A 198 -19.17 24.54 -0.38
CA CYS A 198 -19.16 26.01 -0.42
C CYS A 198 -17.75 26.63 -0.25
N LEU A 199 -16.71 25.92 -0.68
CA LEU A 199 -15.32 26.41 -0.64
C LEU A 199 -14.96 27.22 -1.87
N VAL A 200 -15.58 26.91 -3.02
CA VAL A 200 -15.42 27.61 -4.30
C VAL A 200 -16.81 27.88 -4.88
N GLU A 201 -17.04 29.09 -5.36
CA GLU A 201 -18.29 29.45 -6.02
C GLU A 201 -18.36 28.88 -7.45
N VAL A 202 -19.58 28.56 -7.90
CA VAL A 202 -19.78 27.99 -9.24
C VAL A 202 -19.51 29.05 -10.30
N GLY A 203 -18.57 28.78 -11.20
CA GLY A 203 -18.21 29.71 -12.28
C GLY A 203 -17.35 30.89 -11.84
N SER A 204 -16.76 30.85 -10.64
CA SER A 204 -15.83 31.88 -10.19
C SER A 204 -14.48 31.82 -10.93
N ASP A 205 -13.75 32.93 -10.91
CA ASP A 205 -12.38 32.99 -11.40
C ASP A 205 -11.46 32.03 -10.65
N GLU A 206 -11.75 31.77 -9.36
CA GLU A 206 -11.05 30.77 -8.55
C GLU A 206 -11.22 29.36 -9.12
N ALA A 207 -12.44 29.00 -9.53
CA ALA A 207 -12.73 27.69 -10.12
C ALA A 207 -11.96 27.51 -11.43
N SER A 208 -12.04 28.51 -12.32
CA SER A 208 -11.33 28.51 -13.61
C SER A 208 -9.81 28.42 -13.42
N SER A 209 -9.27 29.15 -12.45
CA SER A 209 -7.83 29.14 -12.15
C SER A 209 -7.36 27.80 -11.57
N LEU A 210 -8.18 27.13 -10.75
CA LEU A 210 -7.87 25.79 -10.24
C LEU A 210 -7.89 24.74 -11.34
N GLU A 211 -8.86 24.82 -12.27
CA GLU A 211 -8.93 23.94 -13.43
C GLU A 211 -7.72 24.14 -14.34
N GLU A 212 -7.35 25.38 -14.64
CA GLU A 212 -6.16 25.70 -15.43
C GLU A 212 -4.87 25.18 -14.76
N ALA A 213 -4.73 25.40 -13.46
CA ALA A 213 -3.60 24.89 -12.68
C ALA A 213 -3.55 23.35 -12.69
N ALA A 214 -4.71 22.68 -12.67
CA ALA A 214 -4.80 21.22 -12.75
C ALA A 214 -4.36 20.70 -14.12
N ILE A 215 -4.77 21.37 -15.21
CA ILE A 215 -4.34 21.04 -16.58
C ILE A 215 -2.82 21.17 -16.71
N ARG A 216 -2.24 22.22 -16.12
CA ARG A 216 -0.79 22.48 -16.13
C ARG A 216 0.00 21.61 -15.14
N LYS A 217 -0.67 20.75 -14.36
CA LYS A 217 -0.06 19.92 -13.30
C LYS A 217 0.74 20.74 -12.28
N VAL A 218 0.27 21.95 -11.99
CA VAL A 218 0.85 22.80 -10.95
C VAL A 218 0.32 22.32 -9.60
N GLY A 219 1.14 22.42 -8.55
CA GLY A 219 0.73 22.11 -7.18
C GLY A 219 -0.45 23.00 -6.75
N LEU A 220 -1.67 22.49 -6.89
CA LEU A 220 -2.93 23.24 -6.70
C LEU A 220 -3.00 23.93 -5.34
N TYR A 221 -2.51 23.26 -4.29
CA TYR A 221 -2.42 23.81 -2.93
C TYR A 221 -1.58 25.09 -2.88
N SER A 222 -0.53 25.19 -3.70
CA SER A 222 0.35 26.37 -3.73
C SER A 222 -0.36 27.60 -4.32
N VAL A 223 -1.25 27.38 -5.29
CA VAL A 223 -2.07 28.46 -5.89
C VAL A 223 -2.98 29.07 -4.82
N VAL A 224 -3.71 28.22 -4.08
CA VAL A 224 -4.63 28.68 -3.02
C VAL A 224 -3.87 29.34 -1.87
N TYR A 225 -2.71 28.81 -1.47
CA TYR A 225 -1.86 29.46 -0.47
C TYR A 225 -1.36 30.84 -0.93
N GLY A 226 -1.09 31.00 -2.23
CA GLY A 226 -0.79 32.31 -2.82
C GLY A 226 -1.95 33.28 -2.68
N TRP A 227 -3.18 32.87 -3.03
CA TRP A 227 -4.38 33.69 -2.87
C TRP A 227 -4.62 34.10 -1.42
N LEU A 228 -4.40 33.19 -0.47
CA LEU A 228 -4.54 33.48 0.95
C LEU A 228 -3.57 34.59 1.41
N LEU A 229 -2.32 34.57 0.94
CA LEU A 229 -1.33 35.58 1.31
C LEU A 229 -1.64 36.93 0.65
N VAL A 230 -2.00 36.93 -0.64
CA VAL A 230 -2.39 38.14 -1.37
C VAL A 230 -3.62 38.77 -0.73
N ARG A 231 -4.66 37.98 -0.47
CA ARG A 231 -5.90 38.46 0.16
C ARG A 231 -5.66 39.05 1.55
N LEU A 232 -4.77 38.46 2.34
CA LEU A 232 -4.39 38.97 3.65
C LEU A 232 -3.68 40.33 3.53
N GLN A 233 -2.74 40.46 2.59
CA GLN A 233 -2.03 41.71 2.33
C GLN A 233 -3.00 42.82 1.90
N GLU A 234 -3.87 42.54 0.92
CA GLU A 234 -4.90 43.47 0.44
C GLU A 234 -5.84 43.92 1.57
N ALA A 235 -6.23 43.00 2.46
CA ALA A 235 -7.10 43.33 3.59
C ALA A 235 -6.46 44.33 4.57
N ILE A 236 -5.15 44.19 4.78
CA ILE A 236 -4.37 45.06 5.66
C ILE A 236 -4.18 46.43 5.00
N GLU A 237 -3.77 46.45 3.73
CA GLU A 237 -3.55 47.69 2.96
C GLU A 237 -4.83 48.51 2.80
N ALA A 238 -5.97 47.84 2.60
CA ALA A 238 -7.28 48.48 2.50
C ALA A 238 -7.88 48.90 3.87
N GLY A 239 -7.24 48.55 4.99
CA GLY A 239 -7.77 48.83 6.34
C GLY A 239 -9.05 48.05 6.67
N GLU A 240 -9.31 46.94 5.97
CA GLU A 240 -10.41 46.01 6.31
C GLU A 240 -10.14 45.30 7.63
N VAL A 241 -8.86 45.01 7.87
CA VAL A 241 -8.32 44.50 9.13
C VAL A 241 -7.19 45.38 9.60
N GLU A 242 -7.17 45.66 10.90
CA GLU A 242 -6.11 46.42 11.55
C GLU A 242 -5.30 45.46 12.42
N VAL A 243 -4.00 45.40 12.16
CA VAL A 243 -3.01 44.71 12.99
C VAL A 243 -2.14 45.78 13.63
N ASP A 244 -1.84 45.65 14.91
CA ASP A 244 -0.95 46.59 15.60
C ASP A 244 0.40 46.69 14.86
N ASP A 245 0.79 47.91 14.49
CA ASP A 245 2.03 48.22 13.75
C ASP A 245 3.27 47.61 14.42
N ARG A 246 3.24 47.43 15.74
CA ARG A 246 4.34 46.79 16.49
C ARG A 246 4.52 45.32 16.14
N TRP A 247 3.45 44.65 15.71
CA TRP A 247 3.39 43.20 15.52
C TRP A 247 3.16 42.77 14.08
N ILE A 248 2.80 43.70 13.17
CA ILE A 248 2.47 43.38 11.78
C ILE A 248 3.56 42.58 11.07
N GLY A 249 4.83 42.96 11.21
CA GLY A 249 5.96 42.25 10.60
C GLY A 249 6.10 40.83 11.13
N SER A 250 6.04 40.66 12.45
CA SER A 250 6.12 39.36 13.12
C SER A 250 4.94 38.46 12.76
N PHE A 251 3.75 39.02 12.65
CA PHE A 251 2.53 38.31 12.26
C PHE A 251 2.62 37.82 10.81
N MET A 252 2.97 38.71 9.87
CA MET A 252 3.12 38.34 8.45
C MET A 252 4.19 37.27 8.26
N LEU A 253 5.33 37.39 8.96
CA LEU A 253 6.39 36.38 8.93
C LEU A 253 5.91 35.03 9.50
N ALA A 254 5.15 35.04 10.60
CA ALA A 254 4.60 33.82 11.18
C ALA A 254 3.62 33.11 10.25
N VAL A 255 2.72 33.87 9.60
CA VAL A 255 1.80 33.33 8.58
C VAL A 255 2.58 32.77 7.39
N GLN A 256 3.56 33.51 6.87
CA GLN A 256 4.41 33.07 5.76
C GLN A 256 5.18 31.78 6.09
N ASN A 257 5.69 31.66 7.33
CA ASN A 257 6.39 30.46 7.79
C ASN A 257 5.44 29.27 7.88
N ASN A 258 4.22 29.45 8.40
CA ASN A 258 3.23 28.39 8.45
C ASN A 258 2.82 27.95 7.03
N VAL A 259 2.55 28.90 6.13
CA VAL A 259 2.22 28.61 4.73
C VAL A 259 3.36 27.88 4.02
N SER A 260 4.61 28.31 4.24
CA SER A 260 5.79 27.64 3.69
C SER A 260 5.94 26.20 4.20
N ALA A 261 5.70 25.99 5.50
CA ALA A 261 5.72 24.65 6.09
C ALA A 261 4.60 23.75 5.56
N MET A 262 3.38 24.27 5.42
CA MET A 262 2.26 23.53 4.82
C MET A 262 2.53 23.17 3.37
N ARG A 263 3.04 24.12 2.57
CA ARG A 263 3.38 23.91 1.17
C ARG A 263 4.51 22.90 0.99
N GLY A 264 5.53 22.96 1.84
CA GLY A 264 6.62 21.97 1.87
C GLY A 264 6.10 20.57 2.18
N ALA A 265 5.30 20.43 3.24
CA ALA A 265 4.71 19.15 3.61
C ALA A 265 3.76 18.60 2.53
N ALA A 266 2.98 19.45 1.87
CA ALA A 266 2.13 19.07 0.75
C ALA A 266 2.95 18.57 -0.46
N ALA A 267 4.08 19.23 -0.78
CA ALA A 267 4.98 18.79 -1.84
C ALA A 267 5.61 17.42 -1.53
N ASP A 268 6.02 17.20 -0.28
CA ASP A 268 6.55 15.91 0.14
C ASP A 268 5.50 14.79 0.07
N ILE A 269 4.23 15.10 0.38
CA ILE A 269 3.12 14.15 0.19
C ILE A 269 3.00 13.78 -1.30
N MET A 270 3.07 14.74 -2.22
CA MET A 270 3.03 14.47 -3.66
C MET A 270 4.22 13.61 -4.11
N MET A 271 5.42 13.89 -3.60
CA MET A 271 6.60 13.05 -3.85
C MET A 271 6.33 11.58 -3.48
N TYR A 272 5.74 11.31 -2.30
CA TYR A 272 5.42 9.93 -1.90
C TYR A 272 4.38 9.24 -2.78
N ILE A 273 3.54 10.01 -3.47
CA ILE A 273 2.47 9.51 -4.35
C ILE A 273 3.01 9.25 -5.75
N ASP A 274 3.78 10.21 -6.28
CA ASP A 274 4.34 10.16 -7.62
C ASP A 274 5.57 9.25 -7.73
N GLN A 275 6.29 9.04 -6.63
CA GLN A 275 7.49 8.19 -6.58
C GLN A 275 7.21 6.95 -5.74
N PRO A 276 6.50 5.93 -6.26
CA PRO A 276 6.26 4.69 -5.54
C PRO A 276 7.57 3.94 -5.26
N VAL A 277 7.49 2.91 -4.42
CA VAL A 277 8.61 1.97 -4.24
C VAL A 277 9.01 1.41 -5.61
N PRO A 278 10.32 1.28 -5.92
CA PRO A 278 10.77 0.82 -7.23
C PRO A 278 10.07 -0.46 -7.67
N MET A 279 9.51 -0.44 -8.88
CA MET A 279 8.70 -1.54 -9.42
C MET A 279 9.47 -2.86 -9.50
N GLY A 280 10.79 -2.80 -9.73
CA GLY A 280 11.65 -3.99 -9.70
C GLY A 280 11.63 -4.70 -8.34
N PHE A 281 11.51 -3.94 -7.24
CA PHE A 281 11.48 -4.50 -5.90
C PHE A 281 10.13 -5.19 -5.61
N THR A 282 9.02 -4.60 -6.06
CA THR A 282 7.69 -5.23 -5.93
C THR A 282 7.56 -6.49 -6.77
N HIS A 283 8.04 -6.48 -8.02
CA HIS A 283 8.00 -7.66 -8.89
C HIS A 283 8.90 -8.78 -8.37
N LEU A 284 10.11 -8.45 -7.90
CA LEU A 284 11.01 -9.46 -7.32
C LEU A 284 10.32 -10.17 -6.15
N LEU A 285 9.68 -9.43 -5.25
CA LEU A 285 8.94 -10.01 -4.13
C LEU A 285 7.77 -10.87 -4.58
N GLU A 286 6.98 -10.40 -5.53
CA GLU A 286 5.85 -11.16 -6.07
C GLU A 286 6.33 -12.51 -6.63
N VAL A 287 7.38 -12.49 -7.48
CA VAL A 287 7.97 -13.70 -8.05
C VAL A 287 8.51 -14.62 -6.96
N MET A 288 9.22 -14.08 -5.96
CA MET A 288 9.78 -14.89 -4.87
C MET A 288 8.69 -15.51 -3.97
N VAL A 289 7.60 -14.79 -3.70
CA VAL A 289 6.46 -15.32 -2.94
C VAL A 289 5.76 -16.42 -3.73
N TYR A 290 5.47 -16.21 -5.03
CA TYR A 290 4.87 -17.26 -5.85
C TYR A 290 5.77 -18.48 -6.00
N PHE A 291 7.07 -18.26 -6.18
CA PHE A 291 8.06 -19.34 -6.21
C PHE A 291 8.07 -20.11 -4.88
N GLN A 292 8.05 -19.41 -3.75
CA GLN A 292 7.98 -20.02 -2.43
C GLN A 292 6.71 -20.86 -2.25
N CYS A 293 5.54 -20.32 -2.58
CA CYS A 293 4.27 -21.04 -2.48
C CYS A 293 4.24 -22.27 -3.39
N SER A 294 4.79 -22.15 -4.60
CA SER A 294 4.92 -23.25 -5.55
C SER A 294 5.77 -24.37 -4.98
N ILE A 295 6.96 -24.05 -4.46
CA ILE A 295 7.84 -25.05 -3.85
C ILE A 295 7.22 -25.63 -2.58
N ALA A 296 6.56 -24.82 -1.75
CA ALA A 296 5.92 -25.26 -0.51
C ALA A 296 4.93 -26.41 -0.75
N ALA A 297 4.12 -26.29 -1.82
CA ALA A 297 3.10 -27.29 -2.17
C ALA A 297 3.69 -28.68 -2.46
N PHE A 298 4.95 -28.77 -2.90
CA PHE A 298 5.66 -30.03 -3.12
C PHE A 298 6.61 -30.36 -1.96
N GLY A 299 7.47 -29.43 -1.55
CA GLY A 299 8.57 -29.65 -0.61
C GLY A 299 8.15 -29.95 0.83
N LEU A 300 6.92 -29.63 1.23
CA LEU A 300 6.38 -29.95 2.56
C LEU A 300 5.76 -31.36 2.63
N VAL A 301 5.32 -31.92 1.51
CA VAL A 301 4.63 -33.21 1.44
C VAL A 301 5.49 -34.38 1.95
N PRO A 302 6.79 -34.50 1.60
CA PRO A 302 7.65 -35.59 2.09
C PRO A 302 7.80 -35.64 3.61
N ARG A 303 7.67 -34.48 4.28
CA ARG A 303 7.86 -34.35 5.73
C ARG A 303 6.55 -34.42 6.52
N LEU A 304 5.48 -33.82 5.98
CA LEU A 304 4.21 -33.63 6.68
C LEU A 304 3.08 -34.55 6.20
N LEU A 305 3.25 -35.22 5.05
CA LEU A 305 2.21 -36.07 4.45
C LEU A 305 0.86 -35.32 4.37
N TRP A 306 -0.21 -35.93 4.87
CA TRP A 306 -1.57 -35.38 4.90
C TRP A 306 -1.75 -34.11 5.74
N LEU A 307 -0.75 -33.73 6.55
CA LEU A 307 -0.74 -32.45 7.26
C LEU A 307 -0.20 -31.30 6.40
N ALA A 308 0.34 -31.56 5.21
CA ALA A 308 0.88 -30.51 4.34
C ALA A 308 -0.20 -29.51 3.85
N PRO A 309 -1.38 -29.93 3.37
CA PRO A 309 -2.34 -28.99 2.78
C PRO A 309 -2.88 -27.92 3.75
N PRO A 310 -3.20 -28.25 5.04
CA PRO A 310 -3.55 -27.24 6.03
C PRO A 310 -2.39 -26.31 6.43
N VAL A 311 -1.14 -26.77 6.33
CA VAL A 311 0.05 -25.97 6.67
C VAL A 311 0.44 -25.04 5.51
N VAL A 312 0.18 -25.44 4.27
CA VAL A 312 0.39 -24.62 3.06
C VAL A 312 -0.66 -23.51 2.93
N PHE A 313 -1.86 -23.70 3.49
CA PHE A 313 -2.96 -22.73 3.48
C PHE A 313 -2.64 -21.49 4.34
#